data_AF-A0A956YIJ7-F1
#
_entry.id   AF-A0A956YIJ7-F1
#
_cell.length_a   1.000
_cell.length_b   1.000
_cell.length_c   1.000
_cell.angle_alpha   90.00
_cell.angle_beta   90.00
_cell.angle_gamma   90.00
#
_symmetry.space_group_name_H-M   'P 1'
#
loop_
_entity.id
_entity.type
_entity.pdbx_description
1 polymer ?
#
loop_
_entity_poly.entity_id
_entity_poly.type
_entity_poly.pdbx_seq_one_letter_code
_entity_poly.pdbx_strand_id
1 'polypeptide(L)'
;MMKRVFFVGVTAVSLLICLFLTSNQTMAQDVTPTPDRLAAPPTVPAPTQADEGAQLYWLHCQPCHGDRGQGLTDAPDDDWRAQYPMEDQFCWNSGCHGARPYEDGFTIPRKVPALIGEETLSQFSTAADVYQYIRALMPRQVPGTLADEEYLAIVAFLSRAHDAWDGETVTAVSAATIILNPPQPALAEPIPPPLATAVPSEAAPVATGTVSWLLVGGALLFLLLLGGVLWRKQTR
;
A
#
# COMPACT_ATOMS: atom_id res chain seq x y z
N MET A 1 63.72 25.05 19.68
CA MET A 1 62.38 25.50 19.25
C MET A 1 61.60 24.47 18.40
N MET A 2 62.24 23.45 17.81
CA MET A 2 61.60 22.50 16.88
C MET A 2 60.68 21.43 17.51
N LYS A 3 60.79 21.16 18.82
CA LYS A 3 59.95 20.16 19.52
C LYS A 3 58.54 20.64 19.92
N ARG A 4 58.29 21.95 19.93
CA ARG A 4 56.99 22.52 20.35
C ARG A 4 55.97 22.61 19.21
N VAL A 5 56.42 22.66 17.96
CA VAL A 5 55.54 22.78 16.78
C VAL A 5 54.92 21.42 16.40
N PHE A 6 55.65 20.32 16.59
CA PHE A 6 55.15 18.96 16.32
C PHE A 6 53.99 18.54 17.23
N PHE A 7 53.96 19.01 18.48
CA PHE A 7 52.94 18.60 19.46
C PHE A 7 51.59 19.33 19.28
N VAL A 8 51.60 20.53 18.68
CA VAL A 8 50.39 21.34 18.45
C VAL A 8 49.68 20.93 17.15
N GLY A 9 50.42 20.41 16.15
CA GLY A 9 49.83 19.95 14.89
C GLY A 9 49.06 18.63 15.01
N VAL A 10 49.54 17.69 15.83
CA VAL A 10 48.92 16.37 16.02
C VAL A 10 47.61 16.46 16.82
N THR A 11 47.53 17.38 17.79
CA THR A 11 46.31 17.57 18.59
C THR A 11 45.19 18.27 17.84
N ALA A 12 45.50 19.22 16.94
CA ALA A 12 44.49 19.90 16.11
C ALA A 12 43.86 18.96 15.06
N VAL A 13 44.65 18.06 14.47
CA VAL A 13 44.15 17.07 13.49
C VAL A 13 43.29 16.00 14.17
N SER A 14 43.65 15.53 15.37
CA SER A 14 42.80 14.62 16.15
C SER A 14 41.48 15.25 16.60
N LEU A 15 41.45 16.54 16.94
CA LEU A 15 40.21 17.23 17.34
C LEU A 15 39.25 17.40 16.16
N LEU A 16 39.77 17.71 14.96
CA LEU A 16 38.98 17.82 13.73
C LEU A 16 38.43 16.46 13.27
N ILE A 17 39.23 15.39 13.36
CA ILE A 17 38.77 14.03 13.06
C ILE A 17 37.66 13.60 14.04
N CYS A 18 37.79 13.89 15.33
CA CYS A 18 36.73 13.63 16.30
C CYS A 18 35.44 14.44 16.05
N LEU A 19 35.55 15.69 15.54
CA LEU A 19 34.39 16.52 15.21
C LEU A 19 33.67 16.05 13.92
N PHE A 20 34.40 15.42 12.99
CA PHE A 20 33.80 14.81 11.79
C PHE A 20 33.16 13.45 12.07
N LEU A 21 33.69 12.65 13.03
CA LEU A 21 33.08 11.36 13.40
C LEU A 21 31.77 11.51 14.19
N THR A 22 31.52 12.64 14.85
CA THR A 22 30.26 12.87 15.59
C THR A 22 29.10 13.34 14.70
N SER A 23 29.34 13.63 13.41
CA SER A 23 28.31 14.12 12.47
C SER A 23 27.69 13.03 11.58
N ASN A 24 28.16 11.78 11.63
CA ASN A 24 27.41 10.66 11.06
C ASN A 24 26.33 10.22 12.04
N GLN A 25 25.30 11.06 12.22
CA GLN A 25 24.01 10.55 12.63
C GLN A 25 23.56 9.60 11.52
N THR A 26 23.68 8.30 11.77
CA THR A 26 22.90 7.30 11.06
C THR A 26 21.45 7.71 11.25
N MET A 27 20.90 8.40 10.26
CA MET A 27 19.45 8.48 10.06
C MET A 27 19.02 7.03 9.95
N ALA A 28 18.57 6.45 11.05
CA ALA A 28 17.82 5.21 11.02
C ALA A 28 16.64 5.52 10.09
N GLN A 29 16.70 4.99 8.87
CA GLN A 29 15.57 5.04 7.98
C GLN A 29 14.47 4.28 8.71
N ASP A 30 13.43 5.00 9.09
CA ASP A 30 12.22 4.40 9.63
C ASP A 30 11.59 3.63 8.47
N VAL A 31 12.04 2.39 8.29
CA VAL A 31 11.48 1.49 7.29
C VAL A 31 10.10 1.15 7.80
N THR A 32 9.10 1.92 7.38
CA THR A 32 7.71 1.55 7.63
C THR A 32 7.52 0.15 7.06
N PRO A 33 7.18 -0.85 7.88
CA PRO A 33 7.02 -2.21 7.39
C PRO A 33 5.96 -2.21 6.30
N THR A 34 6.22 -2.94 5.21
CA THR A 34 5.23 -3.16 4.17
C THR A 34 3.98 -3.76 4.84
N PRO A 35 2.79 -3.16 4.66
CA PRO A 35 1.57 -3.68 5.27
C PRO A 35 1.31 -5.12 4.83
N ASP A 36 1.03 -6.01 5.79
CA ASP A 36 0.53 -7.36 5.50
C ASP A 36 -0.89 -7.23 4.95
N ARG A 37 -1.08 -7.62 3.68
CA ARG A 37 -2.38 -7.51 2.99
C ARG A 37 -3.26 -8.73 3.22
N LEU A 38 -2.72 -9.80 3.80
CA LEU A 38 -3.45 -11.01 4.17
C LEU A 38 -3.88 -10.97 5.64
N ALA A 39 -3.35 -10.03 6.43
CA ALA A 39 -3.77 -9.81 7.81
C ALA A 39 -5.28 -9.50 7.91
N ALA A 40 -5.91 -10.04 8.96
CA ALA A 40 -7.28 -9.68 9.30
C ALA A 40 -7.38 -8.15 9.53
N PRO A 41 -8.53 -7.53 9.19
CA PRO A 41 -8.78 -6.14 9.55
C PRO A 41 -8.58 -5.92 11.07
N PRO A 42 -8.21 -4.71 11.51
CA PRO A 42 -8.06 -4.45 12.94
C PRO A 42 -9.41 -4.55 13.66
N THR A 43 -9.40 -5.15 14.85
CA THR A 43 -10.56 -5.12 15.76
C THR A 43 -10.57 -3.83 16.57
N VAL A 44 -11.75 -3.24 16.78
CA VAL A 44 -11.94 -2.05 17.62
C VAL A 44 -12.82 -2.38 18.84
N PRO A 45 -12.71 -1.65 19.98
CA PRO A 45 -13.44 -1.98 21.21
C PRO A 45 -14.97 -1.96 21.12
N ALA A 46 -15.51 -1.19 20.18
CA ALA A 46 -16.94 -1.12 19.89
C ALA A 46 -17.11 -1.14 18.36
N PRO A 47 -17.06 -2.34 17.74
CA PRO A 47 -17.13 -2.45 16.29
C PRO A 47 -18.51 -2.01 15.80
N THR A 48 -18.51 -1.28 14.69
CA THR A 48 -19.74 -1.06 13.94
C THR A 48 -20.11 -2.33 13.15
N GLN A 49 -21.34 -2.42 12.68
CA GLN A 49 -21.78 -3.55 11.86
C GLN A 49 -20.89 -3.75 10.61
N ALA A 50 -20.41 -2.67 9.99
CA ALA A 50 -19.50 -2.75 8.86
C ALA A 50 -18.08 -3.19 9.24
N ASP A 51 -17.65 -3.00 10.50
CA ASP A 51 -16.37 -3.51 10.99
C ASP A 51 -16.44 -5.03 11.19
N GLU A 52 -17.56 -5.54 11.71
CA GLU A 52 -17.85 -6.98 11.75
C GLU A 52 -17.92 -7.55 10.33
N GLY A 53 -18.60 -6.85 9.43
CA GLY A 53 -18.67 -7.18 8.01
C GLY A 53 -17.30 -7.26 7.33
N ALA A 54 -16.36 -6.40 7.70
CA ALA A 54 -14.99 -6.45 7.18
C ALA A 54 -14.26 -7.73 7.61
N GLN A 55 -14.45 -8.20 8.84
CA GLN A 55 -13.88 -9.47 9.32
C GLN A 55 -14.46 -10.66 8.56
N LEU A 56 -15.78 -10.67 8.38
CA LEU A 56 -16.49 -11.71 7.64
C LEU A 56 -16.08 -11.71 6.16
N TYR A 57 -15.93 -10.53 5.56
CA TYR A 57 -15.42 -10.38 4.20
C TYR A 57 -14.00 -10.93 4.08
N TRP A 58 -13.09 -10.57 4.99
CA TRP A 58 -11.72 -11.09 5.01
C TRP A 58 -11.70 -12.62 5.08
N LEU A 59 -12.53 -13.21 5.93
CA LEU A 59 -12.56 -14.65 6.14
C LEU A 59 -13.21 -15.42 4.98
N HIS A 60 -14.31 -14.91 4.43
CA HIS A 60 -15.17 -15.67 3.52
C HIS A 60 -15.13 -15.21 2.06
N CYS A 61 -14.73 -13.97 1.80
CA CYS A 61 -14.87 -13.34 0.49
C CYS A 61 -13.52 -12.97 -0.13
N GLN A 62 -12.60 -12.39 0.65
CA GLN A 62 -11.29 -11.92 0.18
C GLN A 62 -10.48 -12.97 -0.60
N PRO A 63 -10.43 -14.26 -0.23
CA PRO A 63 -9.64 -15.24 -0.98
C PRO A 63 -10.03 -15.34 -2.46
N CYS A 64 -11.26 -14.96 -2.82
CA CYS A 64 -11.75 -14.93 -4.19
C CYS A 64 -11.98 -13.51 -4.74
N HIS A 65 -12.45 -12.59 -3.92
CA HIS A 65 -12.83 -11.24 -4.35
C HIS A 65 -11.74 -10.19 -4.12
N GLY A 66 -10.59 -10.59 -3.55
CA GLY A 66 -9.46 -9.72 -3.28
C GLY A 66 -9.61 -8.92 -1.99
N ASP A 67 -8.48 -8.48 -1.45
CA ASP A 67 -8.38 -7.75 -0.18
C ASP A 67 -8.99 -6.34 -0.24
N ARG A 68 -9.07 -5.76 -1.44
CA ARG A 68 -9.74 -4.48 -1.73
C ARG A 68 -11.04 -4.66 -2.51
N GLY A 69 -11.54 -5.89 -2.65
CA GLY A 69 -12.72 -6.15 -3.48
C GLY A 69 -12.50 -5.99 -4.98
N GLN A 70 -11.25 -6.02 -5.45
CA GLN A 70 -10.87 -5.84 -6.85
C GLN A 70 -11.17 -7.05 -7.75
N GLY A 71 -11.61 -8.16 -7.18
CA GLY A 71 -11.83 -9.42 -7.90
C GLY A 71 -10.53 -10.13 -8.26
N LEU A 72 -10.63 -11.12 -9.15
CA LEU A 72 -9.51 -11.92 -9.61
C LEU A 72 -9.54 -12.12 -11.12
N THR A 73 -8.35 -12.14 -11.71
CA THR A 73 -8.09 -12.58 -13.08
C THR A 73 -7.09 -13.73 -13.09
N ASP A 74 -6.95 -14.38 -14.25
CA ASP A 74 -6.04 -15.52 -14.44
C ASP A 74 -4.58 -15.25 -14.11
N ALA A 75 -4.09 -14.04 -14.37
CA ALA A 75 -2.70 -13.65 -14.11
C ALA A 75 -2.54 -13.20 -12.66
N PRO A 76 -1.50 -13.61 -11.90
CA PRO A 76 -1.17 -13.07 -10.58
C PRO A 76 -0.44 -11.73 -10.69
N ASP A 77 -1.12 -10.74 -11.26
CA ASP A 77 -0.58 -9.41 -11.49
C ASP A 77 -0.89 -8.41 -10.36
N ASP A 78 -1.46 -8.89 -9.25
CA ASP A 78 -1.78 -8.07 -8.10
C ASP A 78 -0.80 -8.29 -6.91
N ASP A 79 -0.64 -7.22 -6.13
CA ASP A 79 0.31 -7.15 -5.02
C ASP A 79 -0.10 -7.96 -3.78
N TRP A 80 -1.38 -8.34 -3.68
CA TRP A 80 -1.90 -9.12 -2.57
C TRP A 80 -1.66 -10.61 -2.78
N ARG A 81 -1.88 -11.16 -3.99
CA ARG A 81 -1.58 -12.57 -4.25
C ARG A 81 -0.10 -12.88 -4.18
N ALA A 82 0.75 -11.91 -4.49
CA ALA A 82 2.20 -12.04 -4.34
C ALA A 82 2.65 -12.37 -2.90
N GLN A 83 1.78 -12.21 -1.90
CA GLN A 83 2.07 -12.55 -0.49
C GLN A 83 1.75 -13.99 -0.13
N TYR A 84 0.99 -14.73 -0.94
CA TYR A 84 0.83 -16.17 -0.72
C TYR A 84 2.12 -16.92 -1.08
N PRO A 85 2.30 -18.14 -0.52
CA PRO A 85 3.24 -19.11 -1.09
C PRO A 85 3.04 -19.25 -2.60
N MET A 86 4.13 -19.45 -3.34
CA MET A 86 4.13 -19.43 -4.81
C MET A 86 3.12 -20.42 -5.42
N GLU A 87 2.95 -21.57 -4.77
CA GLU A 87 2.00 -22.62 -5.12
C GLU A 87 0.53 -22.17 -5.04
N ASP A 88 0.21 -21.19 -4.19
CA ASP A 88 -1.15 -20.72 -3.91
C ASP A 88 -1.54 -19.46 -4.72
N GLN A 89 -0.58 -18.82 -5.39
CA GLN A 89 -0.83 -17.59 -6.18
C GLN A 89 -1.64 -17.85 -7.46
N PHE A 90 -1.65 -19.10 -7.93
CA PHE A 90 -2.25 -19.52 -9.20
C PHE A 90 -3.54 -20.31 -8.98
N CYS A 91 -4.62 -19.60 -8.65
CA CYS A 91 -5.89 -20.18 -8.19
C CYS A 91 -6.48 -21.27 -9.10
N TRP A 92 -6.18 -21.28 -10.40
CA TRP A 92 -6.72 -22.25 -11.36
C TRP A 92 -5.73 -23.31 -11.85
N ASN A 93 -4.56 -23.43 -11.23
CA ASN A 93 -3.68 -24.55 -11.55
C ASN A 93 -4.35 -25.89 -11.22
N SER A 94 -3.86 -26.97 -11.85
CA SER A 94 -4.35 -28.32 -11.55
C SER A 94 -4.04 -28.66 -10.09
N GLY A 95 -5.02 -29.21 -9.37
CA GLY A 95 -4.97 -29.38 -7.91
C GLY A 95 -5.60 -28.22 -7.12
N CYS A 96 -5.91 -27.09 -7.76
CA CYS A 96 -6.58 -25.92 -7.14
C CYS A 96 -8.03 -25.78 -7.68
N HIS A 97 -8.48 -24.59 -8.09
CA HIS A 97 -9.83 -24.33 -8.61
C HIS A 97 -9.94 -24.40 -10.15
N GLY A 98 -9.01 -25.11 -10.80
CA GLY A 98 -8.93 -25.27 -12.26
C GLY A 98 -9.73 -26.44 -12.82
N ALA A 99 -9.38 -26.92 -14.02
CA ALA A 99 -10.08 -28.02 -14.70
C ALA A 99 -10.02 -29.38 -13.96
N ARG A 100 -9.10 -29.52 -13.00
CA ARG A 100 -8.92 -30.72 -12.16
C ARG A 100 -8.66 -30.28 -10.73
N PRO A 101 -9.71 -30.00 -9.93
CA PRO A 101 -9.54 -29.65 -8.53
C PRO A 101 -9.10 -30.84 -7.67
N TYR A 102 -8.69 -30.56 -6.43
CA TYR A 102 -8.41 -31.58 -5.41
C TYR A 102 -9.68 -32.37 -5.03
N GLU A 103 -9.52 -33.45 -4.25
CA GLU A 103 -10.65 -34.24 -3.74
C GLU A 103 -11.54 -33.36 -2.84
N ASP A 104 -12.84 -33.30 -3.13
CA ASP A 104 -13.80 -32.35 -2.54
C ASP A 104 -13.57 -30.85 -2.88
N GLY A 105 -12.68 -30.56 -3.84
CA GLY A 105 -12.50 -29.23 -4.38
C GLY A 105 -13.61 -28.81 -5.35
N PHE A 106 -13.67 -27.51 -5.65
CA PHE A 106 -14.63 -26.93 -6.59
C PHE A 106 -13.91 -26.02 -7.59
N THR A 107 -14.55 -25.81 -8.74
CA THR A 107 -14.03 -24.90 -9.77
C THR A 107 -14.59 -23.49 -9.59
N ILE A 108 -13.78 -22.47 -9.91
CA ILE A 108 -14.25 -21.08 -9.97
C ILE A 108 -14.18 -20.53 -11.40
N PRO A 109 -15.04 -19.56 -11.76
CA PRO A 109 -14.91 -18.84 -13.03
C PRO A 109 -13.51 -18.23 -13.18
N ARG A 110 -13.01 -18.13 -14.41
CA ARG A 110 -11.70 -17.51 -14.74
C ARG A 110 -11.61 -16.01 -14.44
N LYS A 111 -12.76 -15.40 -14.20
CA LYS A 111 -12.87 -14.02 -13.75
C LYS A 111 -13.78 -13.99 -12.53
N VAL A 112 -13.23 -13.63 -11.38
CA VAL A 112 -14.03 -13.35 -10.18
C VAL A 112 -14.32 -11.85 -10.18
N PRO A 113 -15.59 -11.43 -10.10
CA PRO A 113 -15.94 -10.03 -10.22
C PRO A 113 -15.42 -9.21 -9.02
N ALA A 114 -15.08 -7.95 -9.32
CA ALA A 114 -14.86 -6.94 -8.31
C ALA A 114 -16.18 -6.61 -7.58
N LEU A 115 -16.08 -6.37 -6.29
CA LEU A 115 -17.18 -5.99 -5.39
C LEU A 115 -17.08 -4.55 -4.91
N ILE A 116 -15.90 -3.93 -5.02
CA ILE A 116 -15.63 -2.56 -4.59
C ILE A 116 -14.91 -1.83 -5.73
N GLY A 117 -15.28 -0.58 -5.96
CA GLY A 117 -14.78 0.26 -7.04
C GLY A 117 -15.87 0.71 -8.01
N GLU A 118 -15.50 1.55 -8.96
CA GLU A 118 -16.42 2.12 -9.96
C GLU A 118 -17.12 1.02 -10.77
N GLU A 119 -18.41 1.23 -11.06
CA GLU A 119 -19.27 0.34 -11.85
C GLU A 119 -19.45 -1.09 -11.31
N THR A 120 -18.92 -1.39 -10.10
CA THR A 120 -19.12 -2.68 -9.45
C THR A 120 -20.53 -2.80 -8.87
N LEU A 121 -21.02 -4.04 -8.72
CA LEU A 121 -22.37 -4.34 -8.23
C LEU A 121 -23.52 -3.69 -9.02
N SER A 122 -23.25 -3.12 -10.20
CA SER A 122 -24.21 -2.39 -11.05
C SER A 122 -25.43 -3.19 -11.51
N GLN A 123 -25.38 -4.52 -11.43
CA GLN A 123 -26.52 -5.41 -11.70
C GLN A 123 -27.58 -5.43 -10.58
N PHE A 124 -27.23 -4.92 -9.39
CA PHE A 124 -28.10 -4.88 -8.22
C PHE A 124 -28.67 -3.46 -8.07
N SER A 125 -29.97 -3.35 -7.85
CA SER A 125 -30.61 -2.04 -7.66
C SER A 125 -30.38 -1.51 -6.24
N THR A 126 -30.37 -2.41 -5.26
CA THR A 126 -30.26 -2.08 -3.84
C THR A 126 -29.34 -3.03 -3.09
N ALA A 127 -28.93 -2.65 -1.88
CA ALA A 127 -28.20 -3.52 -0.97
C ALA A 127 -29.02 -4.76 -0.58
N ALA A 128 -30.37 -4.70 -0.62
CA ALA A 128 -31.22 -5.87 -0.42
C ALA A 128 -31.03 -6.92 -1.52
N ASP A 129 -30.81 -6.52 -2.77
CA ASP A 129 -30.56 -7.47 -3.87
C ASP A 129 -29.22 -8.19 -3.64
N VAL A 130 -28.20 -7.46 -3.18
CA VAL A 130 -26.91 -8.04 -2.79
C VAL A 130 -27.09 -9.01 -1.64
N TYR A 131 -27.81 -8.61 -0.57
CA TYR A 131 -28.11 -9.48 0.57
C TYR A 131 -28.73 -10.81 0.15
N GLN A 132 -29.79 -10.77 -0.68
CA GLN A 132 -30.45 -11.98 -1.17
C GLN A 132 -29.52 -12.83 -2.03
N TYR A 133 -28.73 -12.20 -2.89
CA TYR A 133 -27.78 -12.90 -3.76
C TYR A 133 -26.70 -13.63 -2.95
N ILE A 134 -26.03 -12.94 -2.03
CA ILE A 134 -24.94 -13.54 -1.25
C ILE A 134 -25.46 -14.61 -0.30
N ARG A 135 -26.65 -14.42 0.29
CA ARG A 135 -27.27 -15.43 1.15
C ARG A 135 -27.56 -16.74 0.41
N ALA A 136 -27.96 -16.65 -0.86
CA ALA A 136 -28.33 -17.81 -1.66
C ALA A 136 -27.13 -18.50 -2.32
N LEU A 137 -26.08 -17.75 -2.70
CA LEU A 137 -25.04 -18.23 -3.61
C LEU A 137 -23.61 -18.07 -3.08
N MET A 138 -23.43 -17.44 -1.92
CA MET A 138 -22.14 -17.25 -1.27
C MET A 138 -22.14 -17.82 0.15
N PRO A 139 -20.96 -18.11 0.72
CA PRO A 139 -19.67 -18.25 0.02
C PRO A 139 -19.72 -19.38 -1.02
N ARG A 140 -19.02 -19.24 -2.16
CA ARG A 140 -19.17 -20.16 -3.31
C ARG A 140 -18.93 -21.63 -2.97
N GLN A 141 -18.01 -21.90 -2.04
CA GLN A 141 -17.67 -23.23 -1.59
C GLN A 141 -18.80 -23.88 -0.78
N VAL A 142 -19.55 -23.09 -0.01
CA VAL A 142 -20.62 -23.55 0.89
C VAL A 142 -21.73 -22.49 1.01
N PRO A 143 -22.59 -22.33 -0.01
CA PRO A 143 -23.62 -21.30 0.02
C PRO A 143 -24.59 -21.46 1.20
N GLY A 144 -25.01 -20.34 1.79
CA GLY A 144 -26.07 -20.33 2.80
C GLY A 144 -25.65 -20.77 4.21
N THR A 145 -24.35 -20.85 4.50
CA THR A 145 -23.85 -21.29 5.82
C THR A 145 -23.75 -20.18 6.87
N LEU A 146 -23.68 -18.91 6.46
CA LEU A 146 -23.64 -17.79 7.39
C LEU A 146 -25.04 -17.45 7.91
N ALA A 147 -25.11 -16.88 9.11
CA ALA A 147 -26.34 -16.34 9.67
C ALA A 147 -26.82 -15.11 8.89
N ASP A 148 -28.11 -14.78 9.00
CA ASP A 148 -28.69 -13.62 8.32
C ASP A 148 -28.01 -12.32 8.76
N GLU A 149 -27.65 -12.21 10.04
CA GLU A 149 -26.95 -11.08 10.62
C GLU A 149 -25.52 -10.93 10.06
N GLU A 150 -24.83 -12.05 9.80
CA GLU A 150 -23.49 -12.05 9.21
C GLU A 150 -23.52 -11.59 7.75
N TYR A 151 -24.51 -12.05 6.97
CA TYR A 151 -24.71 -11.55 5.61
C TYR A 151 -25.06 -10.05 5.61
N LEU A 152 -25.91 -9.59 6.53
CA LEU A 152 -26.23 -8.17 6.65
C LEU A 152 -25.02 -7.33 7.08
N ALA A 153 -24.13 -7.88 7.91
CA ALA A 153 -22.87 -7.23 8.25
C ALA A 153 -21.94 -7.08 7.03
N ILE A 154 -21.81 -8.14 6.21
CA ILE A 154 -21.09 -8.05 4.92
C ILE A 154 -21.72 -6.98 4.01
N VAL A 155 -23.05 -6.90 3.96
CA VAL A 155 -23.76 -5.88 3.19
C VAL A 155 -23.49 -4.47 3.73
N ALA A 156 -23.45 -4.27 5.04
CA ALA A 156 -23.08 -3.00 5.65
C ALA A 156 -21.63 -2.61 5.29
N PHE A 157 -20.70 -3.58 5.29
CA PHE A 157 -19.33 -3.38 4.85
C PHE A 157 -19.25 -2.93 3.39
N LEU A 158 -19.93 -3.63 2.47
CA LEU A 158 -19.97 -3.25 1.06
C LEU A 158 -20.65 -1.89 0.87
N SER A 159 -21.73 -1.61 1.59
CA SER A 159 -22.40 -0.30 1.56
C SER A 159 -21.46 0.83 1.99
N ARG A 160 -20.67 0.62 3.05
CA ARG A 160 -19.64 1.58 3.48
C ARG A 160 -18.57 1.77 2.42
N ALA A 161 -18.11 0.70 1.79
CA ALA A 161 -17.07 0.76 0.76
C ALA A 161 -17.54 1.47 -0.53
N HIS A 162 -18.85 1.60 -0.73
CA HIS A 162 -19.49 2.34 -1.81
C HIS A 162 -20.01 3.73 -1.37
N ASP A 163 -19.60 4.21 -0.19
CA ASP A 163 -20.04 5.48 0.40
C ASP A 163 -21.58 5.62 0.51
N ALA A 164 -22.30 4.50 0.56
CA ALA A 164 -23.76 4.43 0.54
C ALA A 164 -24.37 4.16 1.94
N TRP A 165 -23.53 4.02 2.96
CA TRP A 165 -23.94 3.70 4.32
C TRP A 165 -23.88 4.91 5.25
N ASP A 166 -24.94 5.11 6.04
CA ASP A 166 -25.10 6.22 6.99
C ASP A 166 -24.64 5.90 8.41
N GLY A 167 -24.19 4.65 8.67
CA GLY A 167 -23.75 4.18 9.98
C GLY A 167 -24.85 3.52 10.81
N GLU A 168 -26.11 3.55 10.35
CA GLU A 168 -27.22 2.88 11.03
C GLU A 168 -27.22 1.37 10.78
N THR A 169 -27.85 0.58 11.66
CA THR A 169 -27.91 -0.87 11.47
C THR A 169 -28.64 -1.24 10.18
N VAL A 170 -27.95 -1.97 9.30
CA VAL A 170 -28.52 -2.57 8.10
C VAL A 170 -29.31 -3.80 8.50
N THR A 171 -30.59 -3.78 8.17
CA THR A 171 -31.55 -4.87 8.32
C THR A 171 -32.02 -5.31 6.94
N ALA A 172 -32.71 -6.45 6.84
CA ALA A 172 -33.33 -6.87 5.58
C ALA A 172 -34.30 -5.81 5.01
N VAL A 173 -34.91 -4.98 5.86
CA VAL A 173 -35.83 -3.90 5.44
C VAL A 173 -35.05 -2.65 5.02
N SER A 174 -34.11 -2.18 5.84
CA SER A 174 -33.34 -0.96 5.51
C SER A 174 -32.37 -1.17 4.34
N ALA A 175 -31.92 -2.39 4.07
CA ALA A 175 -31.13 -2.70 2.88
C ALA A 175 -31.85 -2.36 1.55
N ALA A 176 -33.19 -2.36 1.54
CA ALA A 176 -33.97 -2.04 0.34
C ALA A 176 -33.93 -0.55 -0.02
N THR A 177 -33.47 0.33 0.88
CA THR A 177 -33.35 1.77 0.64
C THR A 177 -31.92 2.22 0.34
N ILE A 178 -30.93 1.33 0.47
CA ILE A 178 -29.53 1.61 0.22
C ILE A 178 -29.20 1.32 -1.24
N ILE A 179 -28.78 2.34 -1.98
CA ILE A 179 -28.36 2.23 -3.39
C ILE A 179 -26.84 2.18 -3.44
N LEU A 180 -26.27 1.04 -3.84
CA LEU A 180 -24.82 0.84 -3.88
C LEU A 180 -24.17 1.45 -5.13
N ASN A 181 -24.88 1.46 -6.24
CA ASN A 181 -24.41 2.05 -7.49
C ASN A 181 -25.42 3.13 -7.93
N PRO A 182 -25.38 4.34 -7.34
CA PRO A 182 -26.25 5.42 -7.77
C PRO A 182 -25.99 5.72 -9.26
N PRO A 183 -27.01 6.06 -10.06
CA PRO A 183 -26.79 6.54 -11.42
C PRO A 183 -25.82 7.72 -11.34
N GLN A 184 -24.63 7.57 -11.93
CA GLN A 184 -23.69 8.68 -12.09
C GLN A 184 -24.50 9.84 -12.71
N PRO A 185 -24.54 11.03 -12.10
CA PRO A 185 -25.12 12.18 -12.77
C PRO A 185 -24.47 12.26 -14.14
N ALA A 186 -25.28 12.20 -15.21
CA ALA A 186 -24.77 12.32 -16.57
C ALA A 186 -23.82 13.51 -16.57
N LEU A 187 -22.54 13.27 -16.88
CA LEU A 187 -21.46 14.25 -16.78
C LEU A 187 -22.02 15.60 -17.19
N ALA A 188 -22.16 16.51 -16.22
CA ALA A 188 -22.56 17.88 -16.53
C ALA A 188 -21.63 18.33 -17.65
N GLU A 189 -22.21 18.79 -18.77
CA GLU A 189 -21.44 19.25 -19.92
C GLU A 189 -20.28 20.12 -19.39
N PRO A 190 -19.03 19.88 -19.84
CA PRO A 190 -17.89 20.57 -19.27
C PRO A 190 -18.15 22.07 -19.33
N ILE A 191 -18.29 22.68 -18.15
CA ILE A 191 -18.39 24.13 -18.03
C ILE A 191 -17.14 24.67 -18.73
N PRO A 192 -17.30 25.51 -19.78
CA PRO A 192 -16.15 26.03 -20.50
C PRO A 192 -15.24 26.73 -19.47
N PRO A 193 -13.94 26.41 -19.46
CA PRO A 193 -13.04 26.93 -18.44
C PRO A 193 -13.11 28.47 -18.43
N PRO A 194 -13.13 29.10 -17.24
CA PRO A 194 -12.97 30.54 -17.18
C PRO A 194 -11.64 30.88 -17.86
N LEU A 195 -11.67 31.90 -18.73
CA LEU A 195 -10.53 32.37 -19.49
C LEU A 195 -9.34 32.57 -18.52
N ALA A 196 -8.34 31.71 -18.61
CA ALA A 196 -7.24 31.67 -17.66
C ALA A 196 -6.45 32.98 -17.73
N THR A 197 -6.57 33.82 -16.70
CA THR A 197 -5.60 34.88 -16.45
C THR A 197 -4.29 34.22 -16.09
N ALA A 198 -3.24 34.47 -16.87
CA ALA A 198 -1.92 33.89 -16.69
C ALA A 198 -1.39 34.16 -15.27
N VAL A 199 -1.24 33.09 -14.48
CA VAL A 199 -0.50 33.10 -13.22
C VAL A 199 0.99 32.93 -13.55
N PRO A 200 1.91 33.75 -13.00
CA PRO A 200 3.34 33.59 -13.25
C PRO A 200 3.83 32.23 -12.71
N SER A 201 4.53 31.49 -13.56
CA SER A 201 5.19 30.22 -13.25
C SER A 201 6.22 30.43 -12.13
N GLU A 202 5.94 29.85 -10.97
CA GLU A 202 6.88 29.81 -9.85
C GLU A 202 8.10 28.93 -10.19
N ALA A 203 9.26 29.36 -9.70
CA ALA A 203 10.58 28.96 -10.18
C ALA A 203 10.95 27.50 -9.87
N ALA A 204 11.78 26.94 -10.75
CA ALA A 204 12.35 25.60 -10.70
C ALA A 204 13.10 25.30 -9.38
N PRO A 205 13.18 24.02 -8.95
CA PRO A 205 13.95 23.64 -7.77
C PRO A 205 15.45 23.89 -7.98
N VAL A 206 16.06 24.50 -6.97
CA VAL A 206 17.51 24.74 -6.89
C VAL A 206 18.23 23.41 -6.76
N ALA A 207 19.10 23.11 -7.73
CA ALA A 207 19.98 21.96 -7.69
C ALA A 207 20.93 22.05 -6.48
N THR A 208 20.75 21.16 -5.51
CA THR A 208 21.70 20.95 -4.41
C THR A 208 22.98 20.31 -4.97
N GLY A 209 24.09 21.05 -4.89
CA GLY A 209 25.39 20.66 -5.44
C GLY A 209 25.93 19.36 -4.82
N THR A 210 26.21 18.38 -5.68
CA THR A 210 27.01 17.21 -5.32
C THR A 210 28.47 17.64 -5.10
N VAL A 211 28.95 17.59 -3.86
CA VAL A 211 30.37 17.76 -3.56
C VAL A 211 31.13 16.57 -4.15
N SER A 212 31.93 16.83 -5.19
CA SER A 212 32.73 15.80 -5.84
C SER A 212 33.88 15.37 -4.93
N TRP A 213 33.78 14.17 -4.37
CA TRP A 213 34.79 13.54 -3.50
C TRP A 213 36.18 13.43 -4.16
N LEU A 214 36.27 13.54 -5.49
CA LEU A 214 37.53 13.59 -6.24
C LEU A 214 38.37 14.84 -5.92
N LEU A 215 37.72 15.99 -5.66
CA LEU A 215 38.43 17.23 -5.32
C LEU A 215 38.98 17.19 -3.88
N VAL A 216 38.20 16.61 -2.96
CA VAL A 216 38.63 16.43 -1.56
C VAL A 216 39.78 15.42 -1.48
N GLY A 217 39.68 14.30 -2.19
CA GLY A 217 40.76 13.29 -2.28
C GLY A 217 42.04 13.85 -2.91
N GLY A 218 41.91 14.64 -3.99
CA GLY A 218 43.06 15.27 -4.66
C GLY A 218 43.80 16.28 -3.77
N ALA A 219 43.07 17.11 -3.02
CA ALA A 219 43.68 18.09 -2.12
C ALA A 219 44.46 17.43 -0.96
N LEU A 220 43.93 16.33 -0.40
CA LEU A 220 44.60 15.55 0.65
C LEU A 220 45.90 14.91 0.14
N LEU A 221 45.88 14.32 -1.06
CA LEU A 221 47.07 13.72 -1.66
C LEU A 221 48.16 14.78 -1.92
N PHE A 222 47.76 15.95 -2.43
CA PHE A 222 48.68 17.06 -2.70
C PHE A 222 49.36 17.57 -1.41
N LEU A 223 48.60 17.73 -0.32
CA LEU A 223 49.14 18.16 0.98
C LEU A 223 50.10 17.12 1.58
N LEU A 224 49.82 15.83 1.44
CA LEU A 224 50.72 14.76 1.89
C LEU A 224 52.04 14.75 1.11
N LEU A 225 51.97 14.94 -0.21
CA LEU A 225 53.16 15.02 -1.06
C LEU A 225 54.00 16.27 -0.75
N LEU A 226 53.37 17.43 -0.55
CA LEU A 226 54.05 18.66 -0.13
C LEU A 226 54.70 18.53 1.25
N GLY A 227 53.98 17.94 2.21
CA GLY A 227 54.50 17.66 3.54
C GLY A 227 55.71 16.73 3.50
N GLY A 228 55.67 15.67 2.69
CA GLY A 228 56.79 14.74 2.51
C GLY A 228 58.02 15.39 1.86
N VAL A 229 57.82 16.27 0.87
CA VAL A 229 58.92 17.01 0.22
C VAL A 229 59.56 18.01 1.18
N LEU A 230 58.76 18.73 1.97
CA LEU A 230 59.26 19.70 2.96
C LEU A 230 60.00 18.99 4.11
N TRP A 231 59.50 17.83 4.58
CA TRP A 231 60.18 17.01 5.58
C TRP A 231 61.55 16.53 5.09
N ARG A 232 61.63 16.03 3.85
CA ARG A 232 62.88 15.57 3.24
C ARG A 232 63.93 16.67 3.05
N LYS A 233 63.49 17.93 2.89
CA LYS A 233 64.38 19.11 2.85
C LYS A 233 64.86 19.56 4.24
N GLN A 234 64.14 19.22 5.32
CA GLN A 234 64.55 19.55 6.70
C GLN A 234 65.45 18.48 7.33
N THR A 235 65.45 17.24 6.81
CA THR A 235 66.29 16.13 7.30
C THR A 235 67.60 15.95 6.51
N ARG A 236 67.92 16.87 5.59
CA ARG A 236 69.22 16.99 4.93
C ARG A 236 69.90 18.26 5.43
#